data_AF-A0A6N9V9G9-F1
#
_entry.id   AF-A0A6N9V9G9-F1
#
_cell.length_a   1.000
_cell.length_b   1.000
_cell.length_c   1.000
_cell.angle_alpha   90.00
_cell.angle_beta   90.00
_cell.angle_gamma   90.00
#
_symmetry.space_group_name_H-M   'P 1'
#
loop_
_entity.id
_entity.type
_entity.pdbx_description
1 polymer ?
#
loop_
_entity_poly.entity_id
_entity_poly.type
_entity_poly.pdbx_seq_one_letter_code
_entity_poly.pdbx_strand_id
1 'polypeptide(L)'
;MHNTTAMLIELGAIILALGILGRLAGRVGFSPIPLYLLAGLAFGQGGILPLQASEEFVATGAEIGVILLLLLLGLEYSASELVTNLKTQYPSGAVDFALNALPGAAAALLLGWGPVAAVALAGVTWISSSGVIAKVLGDLGRLG
;
A
#
# COMPACT_ATOMS: atom_id res chain seq x y z
N MET A 1 -19.83 8.18 -26.15
CA MET A 1 -18.65 9.04 -26.41
C MET A 1 -18.32 9.97 -25.24
N HIS A 2 -19.30 10.64 -24.61
CA HIS A 2 -19.05 11.51 -23.45
C HIS A 2 -18.37 10.82 -22.25
N ASN A 3 -18.75 9.57 -21.91
CA ASN A 3 -18.12 8.85 -20.79
C ASN A 3 -16.63 8.52 -21.01
N THR A 4 -16.25 8.12 -22.22
CA THR A 4 -14.84 7.78 -22.51
C THR A 4 -13.95 9.02 -22.45
N THR A 5 -14.42 10.16 -22.96
CA THR A 5 -13.68 11.43 -22.87
C THR A 5 -13.53 11.88 -21.42
N ALA A 6 -14.59 11.82 -20.62
CA ALA A 6 -14.53 12.14 -19.20
C ALA A 6 -13.55 11.23 -18.44
N MET A 7 -13.61 9.92 -18.68
CA MET A 7 -12.68 8.94 -18.09
C MET A 7 -11.22 9.26 -18.42
N LEU A 8 -10.90 9.56 -19.69
CA LEU A 8 -9.52 9.89 -20.09
C LEU A 8 -9.03 11.20 -19.46
N ILE A 9 -9.90 12.20 -19.33
CA ILE A 9 -9.57 13.47 -18.66
C ILE A 9 -9.34 13.25 -17.17
N GLU A 10 -10.23 12.52 -16.49
CA GLU A 10 -10.06 12.16 -15.07
C GLU A 10 -8.75 11.40 -14.85
N LEU A 11 -8.49 10.36 -15.65
CA LEU A 11 -7.27 9.56 -15.55
C LEU A 11 -6.01 10.41 -15.78
N GLY A 12 -6.02 11.27 -16.80
CA GLY A 12 -4.92 12.20 -17.07
C GLY A 12 -4.69 13.17 -15.92
N ALA A 13 -5.76 13.72 -15.33
CA ALA A 13 -5.69 14.60 -14.18
C ALA A 13 -5.14 13.88 -12.94
N ILE A 14 -5.57 12.64 -12.67
CA ILE A 14 -5.07 11.81 -11.57
C ILE A 14 -3.57 11.56 -11.75
N ILE A 15 -3.14 11.07 -12.91
CA ILE A 15 -1.73 10.77 -13.19
C ILE A 15 -0.87 12.04 -13.06
N LEU A 16 -1.34 13.18 -13.58
CA LEU A 16 -0.66 14.45 -13.44
C LEU A 16 -0.54 14.89 -11.98
N ALA A 17 -1.63 14.83 -11.22
CA ALA A 17 -1.66 15.22 -9.81
C ALA A 17 -0.73 14.32 -8.97
N LEU A 18 -0.81 13.00 -9.13
CA LEU A 18 0.07 12.05 -8.46
C LEU A 18 1.54 12.28 -8.87
N GLY A 19 1.82 12.55 -10.14
CA GLY A 19 3.17 12.88 -10.61
C GLY A 19 3.74 14.16 -9.97
N ILE A 20 2.91 15.20 -9.82
CA ILE A 20 3.29 16.43 -9.12
C ILE A 20 3.55 16.15 -7.64
N LEU A 21 2.65 15.43 -6.96
CA LEU A 21 2.81 15.05 -5.55
C LEU A 21 4.08 14.23 -5.33
N GLY A 22 4.36 13.26 -6.19
CA GLY A 22 5.57 12.44 -6.12
C GLY A 22 6.84 13.26 -6.33
N ARG A 23 6.83 14.20 -7.29
CA ARG A 23 7.96 15.11 -7.51
C ARG A 23 8.21 16.02 -6.31
N LEU A 24 7.15 16.55 -5.71
CA LEU A 24 7.26 17.41 -4.52
C LEU A 24 7.75 16.62 -3.30
N ALA A 25 7.21 15.42 -3.06
CA ALA A 25 7.64 14.52 -2.00
C ALA A 25 9.13 14.15 -2.13
N GLY A 26 9.55 13.76 -3.33
CA GLY A 26 10.95 13.42 -3.61
C GLY A 26 11.90 14.60 -3.37
N ARG A 27 11.49 15.85 -3.67
CA ARG A 27 12.32 17.04 -3.40
C ARG A 27 12.56 17.30 -1.92
N VAL A 28 11.64 16.89 -1.05
CA VAL A 28 11.76 17.08 0.41
C VAL A 28 12.25 15.80 1.13
N GLY A 29 12.60 14.74 0.39
CA GLY A 29 13.02 13.46 0.96
C GLY A 29 11.89 12.68 1.64
N PHE A 30 10.64 12.92 1.23
CA PHE A 30 9.45 12.24 1.74
C PHE A 30 8.99 11.16 0.75
N SER A 31 8.48 10.03 1.26
CA SER A 31 7.88 9.02 0.39
C SER A 31 6.61 9.58 -0.27
N PRO A 32 6.41 9.41 -1.57
CA PRO A 32 5.16 9.79 -2.23
C PRO A 32 3.91 9.03 -1.73
N ILE A 33 4.11 7.84 -1.16
CA ILE A 33 3.03 6.87 -0.87
C ILE A 33 1.95 7.44 0.05
N PRO A 34 2.26 8.09 1.19
CA PRO A 34 1.22 8.70 2.03
C PRO A 34 0.40 9.77 1.30
N LEU A 35 1.03 10.53 0.38
CA LEU A 35 0.30 11.53 -0.42
C LEU A 35 -0.64 10.86 -1.42
N TYR A 36 -0.23 9.74 -2.01
CA TYR A 36 -1.09 8.96 -2.91
C TYR A 36 -2.30 8.38 -2.16
N LEU A 37 -2.11 7.90 -0.93
CA LEU A 37 -3.20 7.42 -0.08
C LEU A 37 -4.17 8.53 0.29
N LEU A 38 -3.67 9.73 0.65
CA LEU A 38 -4.51 10.89 0.93
C LEU A 38 -5.30 11.34 -0.30
N ALA A 39 -4.67 11.32 -1.48
CA ALA A 39 -5.36 11.59 -2.73
C ALA A 39 -6.46 10.54 -2.98
N GLY A 40 -6.15 9.24 -2.83
CA GLY A 40 -7.13 8.16 -2.96
C GLY A 40 -8.31 8.31 -2.00
N LEU A 41 -8.08 8.72 -0.76
CA LEU A 41 -9.13 9.01 0.21
C LEU A 41 -9.97 10.24 -0.18
N ALA A 42 -9.33 11.29 -0.70
CA ALA A 42 -10.02 12.51 -1.12
C ALA A 42 -10.89 12.29 -2.37
N PHE A 43 -10.47 11.41 -3.28
CA PHE A 43 -11.15 11.14 -4.55
C PHE A 43 -12.00 9.85 -4.53
N GLY A 44 -11.91 9.04 -3.48
CA GLY A 44 -12.64 7.79 -3.32
C GLY A 44 -14.09 7.98 -2.87
N GLN A 45 -14.79 6.87 -2.66
CA GLN A 45 -16.18 6.89 -2.18
C GLN A 45 -16.29 7.56 -0.81
N GLY A 46 -17.17 8.56 -0.69
CA GLY A 46 -17.31 9.37 0.53
C GLY A 46 -16.24 10.46 0.71
N GLY A 47 -15.36 10.64 -0.27
CA GLY A 47 -14.33 11.69 -0.30
C GLY A 47 -14.87 13.08 -0.67
N ILE A 48 -13.95 14.02 -0.84
CA ILE A 48 -14.24 15.43 -1.15
C ILE A 48 -14.67 15.59 -2.62
N LEU A 49 -14.03 14.84 -3.54
CA LEU A 49 -14.28 14.94 -4.98
C LEU A 49 -14.33 13.54 -5.62
N PRO A 50 -15.45 12.81 -5.49
CA PRO A 50 -15.53 11.43 -5.96
C PRO A 50 -15.39 11.32 -7.49
N LEU A 51 -14.48 10.45 -7.93
CA LEU A 51 -14.23 10.16 -9.35
C LEU A 51 -15.14 9.03 -9.83
N GLN A 52 -16.24 9.36 -10.50
CA GLN A 52 -17.24 8.37 -10.90
C GLN A 52 -16.92 7.68 -12.23
N ALA A 53 -16.25 8.37 -13.17
CA ALA A 53 -16.03 7.81 -14.51
C ALA A 53 -14.80 6.89 -14.58
N SER A 54 -13.83 7.05 -13.68
CA SER A 54 -12.56 6.33 -13.67
C SER A 54 -12.42 5.25 -12.60
N GLU A 55 -13.38 5.12 -11.68
CA GLU A 55 -13.31 4.20 -10.52
C GLU A 55 -13.01 2.74 -10.93
N GLU A 56 -13.79 2.17 -11.84
CA GLU A 56 -13.63 0.77 -12.29
C GLU A 56 -12.28 0.57 -13.00
N PHE A 57 -11.85 1.55 -13.80
CA PHE A 57 -10.57 1.50 -14.51
C PHE A 57 -9.40 1.56 -13.53
N VAL A 58 -9.46 2.47 -12.54
CA VAL A 58 -8.42 2.61 -11.51
C VAL A 58 -8.35 1.38 -10.62
N ALA A 59 -9.49 0.80 -10.23
CA ALA A 59 -9.54 -0.45 -9.46
C ALA A 59 -8.85 -1.60 -10.21
N THR A 60 -9.23 -1.82 -11.47
CA THR A 60 -8.62 -2.85 -12.33
C THR A 60 -7.12 -2.59 -12.52
N GLY A 61 -6.73 -1.34 -12.78
CA GLY A 61 -5.33 -0.95 -12.93
C GLY A 61 -4.51 -1.14 -11.65
N ALA A 62 -5.10 -0.90 -10.49
CA ALA A 62 -4.45 -1.12 -9.20
C ALA A 62 -4.20 -2.61 -8.93
N GLU A 63 -5.17 -3.49 -9.22
CA GLU A 63 -5.00 -4.95 -9.11
C GLU A 63 -3.86 -5.44 -10.01
N ILE A 64 -3.84 -5.01 -11.28
CA ILE A 64 -2.76 -5.32 -12.23
C ILE A 64 -1.41 -4.80 -11.69
N GLY A 65 -1.38 -3.56 -11.20
CA GLY A 65 -0.17 -2.95 -10.63
C GLY A 65 0.40 -3.75 -9.46
N VAL A 66 -0.47 -4.23 -8.55
CA VAL A 66 -0.05 -5.08 -7.42
C VAL A 66 0.50 -6.42 -7.90
N ILE A 67 -0.15 -7.07 -8.87
CA ILE A 67 0.33 -8.33 -9.45
C ILE A 67 1.71 -8.15 -10.07
N LEU A 68 1.90 -7.08 -10.87
CA LEU A 68 3.17 -6.79 -11.51
C LEU A 68 4.26 -6.43 -10.48
N LEU A 69 3.93 -5.70 -9.42
CA LEU A 69 4.86 -5.40 -8.33
C LEU A 69 5.33 -6.68 -7.63
N LEU A 70 4.40 -7.58 -7.30
CA LEU A 70 4.73 -8.86 -6.66
C LEU A 70 5.50 -9.79 -7.60
N LEU A 71 5.20 -9.76 -8.90
CA LEU A 71 5.97 -10.48 -9.92
C LEU A 71 7.42 -9.96 -9.98
N LEU A 72 7.63 -8.65 -10.06
CA LEU A 72 8.96 -8.05 -10.06
C LEU A 72 9.74 -8.42 -8.80
N LEU A 73 9.10 -8.37 -7.63
CA LEU A 73 9.71 -8.81 -6.38
C LEU A 73 10.10 -10.29 -6.42
N GLY A 74 9.25 -11.16 -6.98
CA GLY A 74 9.55 -12.58 -7.16
C GLY A 74 10.66 -12.87 -8.17
N LEU A 75 10.90 -11.97 -9.13
CA LEU A 75 12.02 -12.06 -10.07
C LEU A 75 13.34 -11.56 -9.45
N GLU A 76 13.27 -10.69 -8.46
CA GLU A 76 14.44 -10.14 -7.76
C GLU A 76 15.07 -11.13 -6.77
N TYR A 77 14.29 -12.06 -6.22
CA TYR A 77 14.76 -13.05 -5.24
C TYR A 77 14.68 -14.49 -5.74
N SER A 78 15.75 -15.26 -5.55
CA SER A 78 15.71 -16.72 -5.73
C SER A 78 14.99 -17.42 -4.57
N ALA A 79 14.40 -18.60 -4.84
CA ALA A 79 13.77 -19.41 -3.79
C ALA A 79 14.73 -19.77 -2.64
N SER A 80 16.02 -19.98 -2.95
CA SER A 80 17.07 -20.24 -1.96
C SER A 80 17.34 -19.05 -1.05
N GLU A 81 17.37 -17.83 -1.60
CA GLU A 81 17.55 -16.61 -0.81
C GLU A 81 16.34 -16.37 0.08
N LEU A 82 15.13 -16.57 -0.44
CA LEU A 82 13.90 -16.42 0.34
C LEU A 82 13.90 -17.35 1.57
N VAL A 83 14.20 -18.64 1.39
CA VAL A 83 14.23 -19.61 2.49
C VAL A 83 15.33 -19.29 3.50
N THR A 84 16.51 -18.88 3.03
CA THR A 84 17.64 -18.54 3.90
C THR A 84 17.33 -17.29 4.73
N ASN A 85 16.78 -16.25 4.10
CA ASN A 85 16.34 -15.04 4.76
C ASN A 85 15.23 -15.33 5.77
N LEU A 86 14.21 -16.12 5.42
CA LEU A 86 13.16 -16.50 6.36
C LEU A 86 13.69 -17.19 7.63
N LYS A 87 14.66 -18.10 7.48
CA LYS A 87 15.28 -18.77 8.64
C LYS A 87 16.09 -17.81 9.51
N THR A 88 16.84 -16.91 8.88
CA THR A 88 17.69 -15.96 9.60
C THR A 88 16.89 -14.83 10.25
N GLN A 89 15.79 -14.39 9.62
CA GLN A 89 14.94 -13.28 10.09
C GLN A 89 13.77 -13.73 10.98
N TYR A 90 13.58 -15.02 11.26
CA TYR A 90 12.49 -15.50 12.12
C TYR A 90 12.37 -14.77 13.47
N PRO A 91 13.46 -14.48 14.22
CA PRO A 91 13.36 -13.73 15.48
C PRO A 91 12.78 -12.33 15.28
N SER A 92 13.22 -11.62 14.23
CA SER A 92 12.69 -10.31 13.86
C SER A 92 11.22 -10.39 13.46
N GLY A 93 10.83 -11.44 12.72
CA GLY A 93 9.44 -11.68 12.34
C GLY A 93 8.52 -11.97 13.54
N ALA A 94 9.02 -12.65 14.58
CA ALA A 94 8.27 -12.88 15.82
C ALA A 94 8.07 -11.59 16.63
N VAL A 95 9.09 -10.72 16.68
CA VAL A 95 8.98 -9.40 17.32
C VAL A 95 8.01 -8.52 16.54
N ASP A 96 8.13 -8.48 15.22
CA ASP A 96 7.23 -7.75 14.32
C ASP A 96 5.77 -8.22 14.49
N PHE A 97 5.55 -9.54 14.54
CA PHE A 97 4.24 -10.12 14.86
C PHE A 97 3.70 -9.61 16.18
N ALA A 98 4.45 -9.75 17.28
CA ALA A 98 3.96 -9.39 18.60
C ALA A 98 3.66 -7.88 18.70
N LEU A 99 4.57 -7.03 18.21
CA LEU A 99 4.44 -5.58 18.31
C LEU A 99 3.32 -5.01 17.44
N ASN A 100 3.00 -5.65 16.31
CA ASN A 100 1.94 -5.18 15.43
C ASN A 100 0.58 -5.85 15.69
N ALA A 101 0.55 -7.16 15.96
CA ALA A 101 -0.69 -7.91 16.16
C ALA A 101 -1.34 -7.60 17.51
N LEU A 102 -0.56 -7.52 18.60
CA LEU A 102 -1.10 -7.37 19.95
C LEU A 102 -1.83 -6.04 20.18
N PRO A 103 -1.35 -4.87 19.70
CA PRO A 103 -2.10 -3.62 19.82
C PRO A 103 -3.43 -3.65 19.08
N GLY A 104 -3.47 -4.27 17.89
CA GLY A 104 -4.72 -4.47 17.14
C GLY A 104 -5.70 -5.36 17.90
N ALA A 105 -5.24 -6.50 18.42
CA ALA A 105 -6.06 -7.37 19.26
C ALA A 105 -6.61 -6.63 20.49
N ALA A 106 -5.73 -5.91 21.19
CA ALA A 106 -6.07 -5.16 22.39
C ALA A 106 -7.10 -4.06 22.09
N ALA A 107 -6.93 -3.32 21.01
CA ALA A 107 -7.89 -2.29 20.59
C ALA A 107 -9.29 -2.87 20.35
N ALA A 108 -9.40 -3.97 19.62
CA ALA A 108 -10.69 -4.63 19.38
C ALA A 108 -11.34 -5.14 20.68
N LEU A 109 -10.56 -5.69 21.60
CA LEU A 109 -11.07 -6.14 22.91
C LEU A 109 -11.52 -4.95 23.78
N LEU A 110 -10.73 -3.87 23.83
CA LEU A 110 -11.07 -2.65 24.56
C LEU A 110 -12.33 -1.97 24.02
N LEU A 111 -12.56 -2.05 22.71
CA LEU A 111 -13.77 -1.57 22.04
C LEU A 111 -14.96 -2.53 22.17
N GLY A 112 -14.79 -3.69 22.81
CA GLY A 112 -15.85 -4.67 23.05
C GLY A 112 -16.27 -5.47 21.81
N TRP A 113 -15.44 -5.53 20.76
CA TRP A 113 -15.78 -6.19 19.49
C TRP A 113 -15.70 -7.72 19.54
N GLY A 114 -15.25 -8.27 20.67
CA GLY A 114 -15.17 -9.70 20.93
C GLY A 114 -13.96 -10.40 20.31
N PRO A 115 -13.80 -11.72 20.56
CA PRO A 115 -12.58 -12.46 20.22
C PRO A 115 -12.33 -12.59 18.70
N VAL A 116 -13.38 -12.76 17.90
CA VAL A 116 -13.26 -12.91 16.44
C VAL A 116 -12.73 -11.61 15.82
N ALA A 117 -13.29 -10.46 16.22
CA ALA A 117 -12.82 -9.16 15.77
C ALA A 117 -11.40 -8.86 16.27
N ALA A 118 -11.04 -9.32 17.48
CA ALA A 118 -9.69 -9.17 18.00
C ALA A 118 -8.66 -9.94 17.16
N VAL A 119 -8.95 -11.19 16.78
CA VAL A 119 -8.09 -11.96 15.88
C VAL A 119 -8.03 -11.31 14.50
N ALA A 120 -9.16 -10.83 13.97
CA ALA A 120 -9.20 -10.15 12.68
C ALA A 120 -8.35 -8.87 12.68
N LEU A 121 -8.52 -8.00 13.69
CA LEU A 121 -7.78 -6.75 13.79
C LEU A 121 -6.28 -7.00 14.04
N ALA A 122 -5.94 -8.02 14.83
CA ALA A 122 -4.55 -8.46 15.00
C ALA A 122 -3.91 -8.89 13.67
N GLY A 123 -4.66 -9.62 12.83
CA GLY A 123 -4.20 -10.01 11.50
C GLY A 123 -4.00 -8.81 10.57
N VAL A 124 -4.94 -7.86 10.57
CA VAL A 124 -4.84 -6.62 9.78
C VAL A 124 -3.64 -5.77 10.22
N THR A 125 -3.42 -5.62 11.53
CA THR A 125 -2.32 -4.78 12.02
C THR A 125 -0.97 -5.46 11.91
N TRP A 126 -0.88 -6.79 11.97
CA TRP A 126 0.37 -7.53 11.78
C TRP A 126 1.01 -7.30 10.40
N ILE A 127 0.23 -7.35 9.33
CA ILE A 127 0.79 -7.43 7.97
C ILE A 127 1.60 -6.17 7.63
N SER A 128 2.90 -6.36 7.41
CA SER A 128 3.81 -5.36 6.86
C SER A 128 4.00 -5.57 5.36
N SER A 129 3.94 -4.49 4.56
CA SER A 129 4.06 -4.57 3.10
C SER A 129 5.51 -4.40 2.64
N SER A 130 6.16 -5.51 2.30
CA SER A 130 7.53 -5.53 1.75
C SER A 130 7.65 -4.75 0.44
N GLY A 131 6.63 -4.81 -0.43
CA GLY A 131 6.60 -4.06 -1.69
C GLY A 131 6.57 -2.54 -1.48
N VAL A 132 5.80 -2.06 -0.50
CA VAL A 132 5.80 -0.64 -0.10
C VAL A 132 7.14 -0.24 0.49
N ILE A 133 7.72 -1.06 1.37
CA ILE A 133 9.04 -0.78 1.97
C ILE A 133 10.13 -0.73 0.89
N ALA A 134 10.17 -1.70 -0.02
CA ALA A 134 11.12 -1.74 -1.13
C ALA A 134 10.97 -0.49 -2.02
N LYS A 135 9.73 -0.10 -2.31
CA LYS A 135 9.46 1.13 -3.07
C LYS A 135 9.93 2.38 -2.33
N VAL A 136 9.69 2.49 -1.02
CA VAL A 136 10.17 3.60 -0.19
C VAL A 136 11.70 3.65 -0.17
N LEU A 137 12.37 2.51 0.03
CA LEU A 137 13.82 2.43 0.02
C LEU A 137 14.38 2.84 -1.35
N GLY A 138 13.76 2.41 -2.44
CA GLY A 138 14.11 2.83 -3.80
C GLY A 138 13.90 4.33 -4.02
N ASP A 139 12.74 4.86 -3.62
CA ASP A 139 12.40 6.29 -3.77
C ASP A 139 13.33 7.20 -2.96
N LEU A 140 13.85 6.72 -1.83
CA LEU A 140 14.81 7.43 -0.98
C LEU A 140 16.28 7.17 -1.35
N GLY A 141 16.56 6.34 -2.36
CA GLY A 141 17.93 5.99 -2.77
C GLY A 141 18.70 5.19 -1.71
N ARG A 142 18.01 4.36 -0.94
CA ARG A 142 18.55 3.55 0.17
C ARG A 142 18.61 2.05 -0.13
N LEU A 143 18.47 1.66 -1.40
CA LEU A 143 18.75 0.31 -1.84
C LEU A 143 20.28 0.17 -1.94
N GLY A 144 20.87 -0.54 -0.98
CA GLY A 144 22.31 -0.79 -0.87
C GLY A 144 22.56 -2.17 -0.29
#